data_AF-A0A8K0P819-F1
#
_entry.id   AF-A0A8K0P819-F1
#
_cell.length_a   1.000
_cell.length_b   1.000
_cell.length_c   1.000
_cell.angle_alpha   90.00
_cell.angle_beta   90.00
_cell.angle_gamma   90.00
#
_symmetry.space_group_name_H-M   'P 1'
#
loop_
_entity.id
_entity.type
_entity.pdbx_description
1 polymer ?
#
loop_
_entity_poly.entity_id
_entity_poly.type
_entity_poly.pdbx_seq_one_letter_code
_entity_poly.pdbx_strand_id
1 'polypeptide(L)'
;CDCDQFGSATQQCDRTTGSCVCKVGIGGYHCNECARGYIGTAPDCRPCGECFENWDRILNELRDETKQVIEAASKIKQTGATGAYTREFEKMEKRLDEINQLLLNTTVSTHDLEGMEQLIEELRQNISKSSANLNMVEKFLDNTTQKIYLAKLALNASQIQATELKNSAKNLKDNATKLQEANVE
;
A
#
# COMPACT_ATOMS: atom_id res chain seq x y z
N CYS A 1 40.58 -8.26 7.40
CA CYS A 1 39.43 -7.35 7.50
C CYS A 1 38.36 -7.68 6.46
N ASP A 2 38.70 -8.35 5.35
CA ASP A 2 37.74 -9.00 4.44
C ASP A 2 36.58 -8.09 4.02
N CYS A 3 36.94 -6.86 3.67
CA CYS A 3 36.00 -5.85 3.20
C CYS A 3 35.43 -6.27 1.84
N ASP A 4 34.11 -6.26 1.73
CA ASP A 4 33.41 -6.62 0.50
C ASP A 4 33.83 -5.68 -0.63
N GLN A 5 34.28 -6.25 -1.75
CA GLN A 5 34.86 -5.49 -2.85
C GLN A 5 33.85 -4.55 -3.51
N PHE A 6 32.56 -4.90 -3.50
CA PHE A 6 31.52 -4.13 -4.16
C PHE A 6 30.88 -3.13 -3.19
N GLY A 7 30.71 -3.51 -1.93
CA GLY A 7 30.10 -2.70 -0.88
C GLY A 7 31.04 -1.72 -0.18
N SER A 8 32.34 -2.01 -0.14
CA SER A 8 33.32 -1.15 0.55
C SER A 8 33.82 -0.02 -0.34
N ALA A 9 34.01 1.16 0.24
CA ALA A 9 34.64 2.30 -0.41
C ALA A 9 36.16 2.08 -0.59
N THR A 10 36.77 1.33 0.32
CA THR A 10 38.18 0.93 0.26
C THR A 10 38.36 -0.48 0.83
N GLN A 11 39.43 -1.18 0.41
CA GLN A 11 39.82 -2.47 1.00
C GLN A 11 40.63 -2.32 2.31
N GLN A 12 40.79 -1.08 2.80
CA GLN A 12 41.39 -0.82 4.10
C GLN A 12 40.29 -0.66 5.14
N CYS A 13 40.44 -1.39 6.25
CA CYS A 13 39.61 -1.25 7.44
C CYS A 13 40.18 -0.20 8.38
N ASP A 14 39.32 0.32 9.24
CA ASP A 14 39.75 1.12 10.39
C ASP A 14 40.70 0.30 11.28
N ARG A 15 41.85 0.88 11.63
CA ARG A 15 42.90 0.15 12.37
C ARG A 15 42.54 -0.15 13.82
N THR A 16 41.58 0.57 14.40
CA THR A 16 41.19 0.43 15.80
C THR A 16 40.03 -0.54 15.97
N THR A 17 39.04 -0.47 15.07
CA THR A 17 37.81 -1.28 15.16
C THR A 17 37.84 -2.49 14.23
N GLY A 18 38.64 -2.44 13.16
CA GLY A 18 38.66 -3.43 12.09
C GLY A 18 37.45 -3.36 11.15
N SER A 19 36.50 -2.43 11.38
CA SER A 19 35.35 -2.23 10.49
C SER A 19 35.78 -1.66 9.14
N CYS A 20 35.12 -2.13 8.09
CA CYS A 20 35.30 -1.64 6.73
C CYS A 20 34.58 -0.30 6.52
N VAL A 21 35.13 0.53 5.63
CA VAL A 21 34.47 1.79 5.23
C VAL A 21 33.50 1.47 4.10
N CYS A 22 32.20 1.53 4.39
CA CYS A 22 31.16 1.16 3.43
C CYS A 22 30.74 2.30 2.51
N LYS A 23 30.28 1.96 1.31
CA LYS A 23 29.63 2.90 0.40
C LYS A 23 28.25 3.32 0.93
N VAL A 24 27.74 4.43 0.42
CA VAL A 24 26.40 4.92 0.78
C VAL A 24 25.36 3.84 0.52
N GLY A 25 24.50 3.59 1.51
CA GLY A 25 23.46 2.56 1.45
C GLY A 25 23.92 1.14 1.79
N ILE A 26 25.22 0.93 2.02
CA ILE A 26 25.81 -0.35 2.42
C ILE A 26 26.27 -0.27 3.87
N GLY A 27 26.07 -1.34 4.63
CA GLY A 27 26.39 -1.45 6.03
C GLY A 27 27.00 -2.79 6.40
N GLY A 28 27.12 -3.02 7.70
CA GLY A 28 27.75 -4.20 8.28
C GLY A 28 29.26 -4.05 8.45
N TYR A 29 29.83 -4.93 9.27
CA TYR A 29 31.27 -4.90 9.62
C TYR A 29 32.18 -5.07 8.39
N HIS A 30 31.72 -5.87 7.42
CA HIS A 30 32.42 -6.16 6.17
C HIS A 30 31.81 -5.46 4.94
N CYS A 31 30.83 -4.57 5.12
CA CYS A 31 30.12 -3.90 4.01
C CYS A 31 29.38 -4.87 3.07
N ASN A 32 28.80 -5.93 3.62
CA ASN A 32 28.15 -7.01 2.88
C ASN A 32 26.63 -7.10 3.12
N GLU A 33 26.04 -6.08 3.73
CA GLU A 33 24.60 -5.96 3.96
C GLU A 33 24.12 -4.53 3.65
N CYS A 34 22.81 -4.33 3.50
CA CYS A 34 22.28 -2.98 3.31
C CYS A 34 22.35 -2.20 4.63
N ALA A 35 22.70 -0.91 4.54
CA ALA A 35 22.69 -0.04 5.69
C ALA A 35 21.26 0.14 6.22
N ARG A 36 21.13 0.53 7.50
CA ARG A 36 19.85 0.94 8.08
C ARG A 36 19.20 2.04 7.22
N GLY A 37 17.92 1.85 6.90
CA GLY A 37 17.19 2.73 5.97
C GLY A 37 17.31 2.36 4.51
N TYR A 38 17.95 1.23 4.21
CA TYR A 38 18.03 0.63 2.88
C TYR A 38 17.56 -0.83 2.92
N ILE A 39 16.99 -1.29 1.81
CA ILE A 39 16.49 -2.64 1.58
C ILE A 39 17.16 -3.27 0.35
N GLY A 40 17.07 -4.59 0.24
CA GLY A 40 17.62 -5.37 -0.86
C GLY A 40 18.76 -6.27 -0.41
N THR A 41 19.67 -6.56 -1.34
CA THR A 41 20.85 -7.40 -1.07
C THR A 41 22.07 -6.63 -1.54
N ALA A 42 23.06 -6.47 -0.67
CA ALA A 42 24.29 -5.78 -1.03
C ALA A 42 24.96 -6.46 -2.25
N PRO A 43 25.46 -5.68 -3.22
CA PRO A 43 25.59 -4.22 -3.22
C PRO A 43 24.36 -3.45 -3.75
N ASP A 44 23.31 -4.13 -4.20
CA ASP A 44 22.11 -3.54 -4.82
C ASP A 44 21.07 -3.11 -3.77
N CYS A 45 21.44 -2.12 -2.97
CA CYS A 45 20.58 -1.58 -1.91
C CYS A 45 19.78 -0.35 -2.38
N ARG A 46 18.52 -0.26 -1.97
CA ARG A 46 17.61 0.86 -2.30
C ARG A 46 17.08 1.51 -1.02
N PRO A 47 16.88 2.84 -0.98
CA PRO A 47 16.35 3.51 0.21
C PRO A 47 14.92 3.06 0.50
N CYS A 48 14.56 2.92 1.78
CA CYS A 48 13.20 2.55 2.23
C CYS A 48 12.15 3.61 1.86
N GLY A 49 12.56 4.87 1.65
CA GLY A 49 11.70 5.99 1.27
C GLY A 49 11.15 6.81 2.44
N GLU A 50 10.20 7.70 2.13
CA GLU A 50 9.77 8.81 3.00
C GLU A 50 9.23 8.36 4.37
N CYS A 51 8.50 7.24 4.44
CA CYS A 51 7.96 6.75 5.71
C CYS A 51 9.07 6.40 6.71
N PHE A 52 10.15 5.75 6.25
CA PHE A 52 11.28 5.41 7.10
C PHE A 52 12.04 6.67 7.51
N GLU A 53 12.30 7.59 6.59
CA GLU A 53 13.01 8.84 6.87
C GLU A 53 12.28 9.68 7.93
N ASN A 54 10.95 9.80 7.80
CA ASN A 54 10.13 10.52 8.78
C ASN A 54 10.14 9.83 10.15
N TRP A 55 10.02 8.51 10.18
CA TRP A 55 10.06 7.75 11.43
C TRP A 55 11.43 7.82 12.11
N ASP A 56 12.52 7.71 11.35
CA ASP A 56 13.87 7.77 11.90
C ASP A 56 14.19 9.17 12.45
N ARG A 57 13.75 10.23 11.77
CA ARG A 57 13.84 11.60 12.28
C ARG A 57 13.13 11.74 13.63
N ILE A 58 11.89 11.29 13.74
CA ILE A 58 11.11 11.36 14.99
C ILE A 58 11.80 10.60 16.12
N LEU A 59 12.34 9.41 15.83
CA LEU A 59 13.07 8.65 16.84
C LEU A 59 14.37 9.33 17.29
N ASN A 60 15.12 9.92 16.35
CA ASN A 60 16.34 10.64 16.67
C ASN A 60 16.03 11.86 17.54
N GLU A 61 14.98 12.63 17.21
CA GLU A 61 14.50 13.75 18.02
C GLU A 61 14.14 13.29 19.44
N LEU A 62 13.32 12.24 19.57
CA LEU A 62 12.91 11.72 20.87
C LEU A 62 14.10 11.20 21.71
N ARG A 63 15.09 10.58 21.05
CA ARG A 63 16.32 10.13 21.70
C ARG A 63 17.13 11.32 22.24
N ASP A 64 17.24 12.39 21.47
CA ASP A 64 18.00 13.56 21.88
C ASP A 64 17.29 14.31 23.02
N GLU A 65 15.97 14.43 22.96
CA GLU A 65 15.15 14.95 24.08
C GLU A 65 15.31 14.09 25.34
N THR A 66 15.24 12.76 25.20
CA THR A 66 15.39 11.83 26.32
C THR A 66 16.76 11.98 26.98
N LYS A 67 17.83 12.10 26.18
CA LYS A 67 19.20 12.35 26.70
C LYS A 67 19.29 13.67 27.47
N GLN A 68 18.68 14.74 26.95
CA GLN A 68 18.68 16.03 27.63
C GLN A 68 17.97 15.95 28.99
N VAL A 69 16.84 15.24 29.06
CA VAL A 69 16.09 15.05 30.31
C VAL A 69 16.89 14.20 31.31
N ILE A 70 17.57 13.14 30.85
CA ILE A 70 18.47 12.32 31.70
C ILE A 70 19.59 13.18 32.27
N GLU A 71 20.24 14.03 31.45
CA GLU A 71 21.33 14.88 31.90
C GLU A 71 20.85 15.94 32.90
N ALA A 72 19.70 16.57 32.63
CA ALA A 72 19.07 17.52 33.54
C ALA A 72 18.72 16.85 34.89
N ALA A 73 18.19 15.62 34.83
CA ALA A 73 17.91 14.86 36.03
C ALA A 73 19.19 14.56 36.82
N SER A 74 20.25 14.07 36.17
CA SER A 74 21.54 13.81 36.81
C SER A 74 22.11 15.06 37.50
N LYS A 75 21.95 16.25 36.91
CA LYS A 75 22.39 17.52 37.51
C LYS A 75 21.62 17.85 38.79
N ILE A 76 20.30 17.69 38.80
CA ILE A 76 19.46 17.96 40.00
C ILE A 76 19.82 17.00 41.15
N LYS A 77 20.12 15.74 40.84
CA LYS A 77 20.60 14.77 41.83
C LYS A 77 21.93 15.18 42.47
N GLN A 78 22.86 15.74 41.67
CA GLN A 78 24.15 16.23 42.17
C GLN A 78 24.04 17.53 42.96
N THR A 79 23.18 18.47 42.53
CA THR A 79 23.03 19.79 43.16
C THR A 79 22.09 19.79 44.36
N GLY A 80 21.43 18.67 44.64
CA GLY A 80 20.75 18.41 45.90
C GLY A 80 19.27 18.74 45.85
N ALA A 81 18.46 17.78 45.42
CA ALA A 81 17.13 17.65 45.99
C ALA A 81 17.29 17.36 47.49
N THR A 82 16.56 18.07 48.36
CA THR A 82 16.49 17.71 49.78
C THR A 82 16.13 16.22 49.90
N GLY A 83 16.67 15.51 50.90
CA GLY A 83 16.50 14.04 51.03
C GLY A 83 15.04 13.55 51.06
N ALA A 84 14.08 14.46 51.23
CA ALA A 84 12.65 14.23 51.10
C ALA A 84 12.20 13.78 49.69
N TYR A 85 12.96 14.10 48.63
CA TYR A 85 12.57 13.82 47.24
C TYR A 85 13.47 12.77 46.54
N THR A 86 14.41 12.16 47.26
CA THR A 86 15.35 11.18 46.69
C THR A 86 14.63 10.00 46.04
N ARG A 87 13.56 9.50 46.66
CA ARG A 87 12.80 8.34 46.18
C ARG A 87 12.05 8.61 44.88
N GLU A 88 11.45 9.78 44.76
CA GLU A 88 10.77 10.26 43.57
C GLU A 88 11.75 10.42 42.42
N PHE A 89 12.97 10.89 42.73
CA PHE A 89 14.04 11.07 41.77
C PHE A 89 14.55 9.74 41.22
N GLU A 90 14.83 8.76 42.09
CA GLU A 90 15.23 7.40 41.67
C GLU A 90 14.18 6.73 40.80
N LYS A 91 12.88 6.94 41.10
CA LYS A 91 11.77 6.44 40.29
C LYS A 91 11.72 7.09 38.92
N MET A 92 12.06 8.38 38.82
CA MET A 92 12.12 9.10 37.56
C MET A 92 13.32 8.64 36.71
N GLU A 93 14.51 8.51 37.31
CA GLU A 93 15.71 7.97 36.62
C GLU A 93 15.43 6.57 36.05
N LYS A 94 14.80 5.70 36.83
CA LYS A 94 14.43 4.36 36.36
C LYS A 94 13.51 4.40 35.12
N ARG A 95 12.51 5.29 35.12
CA ARG A 95 11.61 5.45 33.97
C ARG A 95 12.34 6.01 32.75
N LEU A 96 13.27 6.94 32.94
CA LEU A 96 14.07 7.49 31.85
C LEU A 96 15.00 6.43 31.25
N ASP A 97 15.56 5.56 32.08
CA ASP A 97 16.36 4.42 31.60
C ASP A 97 15.50 3.43 30.81
N GLU A 98 14.30 3.09 31.30
CA GLU A 98 13.34 2.26 30.57
C GLU A 98 13.02 2.84 29.18
N ILE A 99 12.78 4.15 29.07
CA ILE A 99 12.53 4.83 27.78
C ILE A 99 13.78 4.77 26.88
N ASN A 100 14.97 5.03 27.44
CA ASN A 100 16.21 4.98 26.67
C ASN A 100 16.49 3.58 26.09
N GLN A 101 16.22 2.51 26.86
CA GLN A 101 16.35 1.13 26.39
C GLN A 101 15.37 0.82 25.25
N LEU A 102 14.12 1.33 25.33
CA LEU A 102 13.15 1.17 24.25
C LEU A 102 13.64 1.84 22.96
N LEU A 103 14.20 3.05 23.05
CA LEU A 103 14.71 3.79 21.88
C LEU A 103 15.98 3.18 21.26
N LEU A 104 16.73 2.38 22.01
CA LEU A 104 17.89 1.64 21.50
C LEU A 104 17.46 0.35 20.78
N ASN A 105 16.41 -0.30 21.27
CA ASN A 105 15.90 -1.57 20.74
C ASN A 105 14.87 -1.42 19.63
N THR A 106 14.42 -0.20 19.32
CA THR A 106 13.54 0.09 18.16
C THR A 106 14.25 -0.06 16.82
N THR A 107 15.29 -0.87 16.70
CA THR A 107 15.70 -1.36 15.39
C THR A 107 14.48 -2.01 14.74
N VAL A 108 13.90 -1.34 13.74
CA VAL A 108 12.89 -1.94 12.86
C VAL A 108 13.47 -3.26 12.44
N SER A 109 12.88 -4.34 12.97
CA SER A 109 13.30 -5.68 12.62
C SER A 109 13.07 -5.81 11.13
N THR A 110 14.09 -6.25 10.39
CA THR A 110 13.98 -6.62 8.97
C THR A 110 12.75 -7.51 8.72
N HIS A 111 12.34 -8.29 9.71
CA HIS A 111 11.12 -9.10 9.73
C HIS A 111 9.81 -8.28 9.57
N ASP A 112 9.68 -7.11 10.19
CA ASP A 112 8.44 -6.30 10.09
C ASP A 112 8.30 -5.69 8.69
N LEU A 113 9.42 -5.36 8.04
CA LEU A 113 9.46 -4.87 6.67
C LEU A 113 9.18 -5.99 5.66
N GLU A 114 9.72 -7.19 5.88
CA GLU A 114 9.43 -8.38 5.06
C GLU A 114 7.93 -8.72 5.04
N GLY A 115 7.26 -8.63 6.20
CA GLY A 115 5.81 -8.84 6.28
C GLY A 115 5.02 -7.79 5.50
N MET A 116 5.45 -6.53 5.53
CA MET A 116 4.82 -5.46 4.74
C MET A 116 5.05 -5.63 3.23
N GLU A 117 6.24 -6.08 2.80
CA GLU A 117 6.50 -6.36 1.39
C GLU A 117 5.61 -7.48 0.84
N GLN A 118 5.41 -8.55 1.61
CA GLN A 118 4.50 -9.64 1.23
C GLN A 118 3.06 -9.13 1.07
N LEU A 119 2.60 -8.29 2.00
CA LEU A 119 1.26 -7.70 1.94
C LEU A 119 1.10 -6.77 0.72
N ILE A 120 2.11 -5.98 0.40
CA ILE A 120 2.12 -5.11 -0.79
C ILE A 120 2.01 -5.95 -2.06
N GLU A 121 2.74 -7.06 -2.15
CA GLU A 121 2.70 -7.91 -3.33
C GLU A 121 1.34 -8.63 -3.47
N GLU A 122 0.76 -9.08 -2.36
CA GLU A 122 -0.60 -9.63 -2.34
C GLU A 122 -1.64 -8.58 -2.82
N LEU A 123 -1.54 -7.35 -2.32
CA LEU A 123 -2.42 -6.25 -2.75
C LEU A 123 -2.26 -5.95 -4.24
N ARG A 124 -1.03 -5.93 -4.77
CA ARG A 124 -0.77 -5.75 -6.19
C ARG A 124 -1.42 -6.84 -7.05
N GLN A 125 -1.30 -8.10 -6.64
CA GLN A 125 -1.92 -9.21 -7.35
C GLN A 125 -3.44 -9.12 -7.32
N ASN A 126 -4.02 -8.76 -6.17
CA ASN A 126 -5.46 -8.58 -6.01
C ASN A 126 -5.99 -7.43 -6.89
N ILE A 127 -5.25 -6.32 -6.99
CA ILE A 127 -5.59 -5.19 -7.88
C ILE A 127 -5.52 -5.64 -9.35
N SER A 128 -4.48 -6.35 -9.76
CA SER A 128 -4.32 -6.87 -11.13
C SER A 128 -5.48 -7.79 -11.53
N LYS A 129 -5.83 -8.74 -10.65
CA LYS A 129 -6.95 -9.67 -10.85
C LYS A 129 -8.29 -8.92 -10.94
N SER A 130 -8.50 -7.93 -10.07
CA SER A 130 -9.72 -7.11 -10.08
C SER A 130 -9.85 -6.29 -11.36
N SER A 131 -8.74 -5.73 -11.85
CA SER A 131 -8.69 -5.02 -13.13
C SER A 131 -9.04 -5.93 -14.32
N ALA A 132 -8.50 -7.16 -14.35
CA ALA A 132 -8.84 -8.14 -15.38
C ALA A 132 -10.33 -8.52 -15.35
N ASN A 133 -10.91 -8.69 -14.16
CA ASN A 133 -12.34 -8.95 -14.01
C ASN A 133 -13.19 -7.77 -14.49
N LEU A 134 -12.82 -6.53 -14.18
CA LEU A 134 -13.52 -5.33 -14.66
C LEU A 134 -13.52 -5.25 -16.18
N ASN A 135 -12.39 -5.52 -16.83
CA ASN A 135 -12.29 -5.58 -18.29
C ASN A 135 -13.20 -6.66 -18.90
N MET A 136 -13.38 -7.79 -18.21
CA MET A 136 -14.27 -8.86 -18.67
C MET A 136 -15.75 -8.45 -18.55
N VAL A 137 -16.10 -7.79 -17.45
CA VAL A 137 -17.46 -7.24 -17.23
C VAL A 137 -17.78 -6.16 -18.26
N GLU A 138 -16.84 -5.27 -18.56
CA GLU A 138 -16.99 -4.23 -19.58
C GLU A 138 -17.32 -4.83 -20.96
N LYS A 139 -16.55 -5.84 -21.40
CA LYS A 139 -16.83 -6.55 -22.67
C LYS A 139 -18.19 -7.23 -22.69
N PHE A 140 -18.61 -7.80 -21.56
CA PHE A 140 -19.94 -8.42 -21.45
C PHE A 140 -21.05 -7.37 -21.53
N LEU A 141 -20.83 -6.21 -20.90
CA LEU A 141 -21.76 -5.08 -20.93
C LEU A 141 -21.92 -4.55 -22.36
N ASP A 142 -20.84 -4.39 -23.12
CA ASP A 142 -20.88 -3.96 -24.52
C ASP A 142 -21.67 -4.94 -25.39
N ASN A 143 -21.37 -6.24 -25.28
CA ASN A 143 -22.08 -7.29 -26.03
C ASN A 143 -23.58 -7.30 -25.68
N THR A 144 -23.90 -7.17 -24.39
CA THR A 144 -25.30 -7.12 -23.93
C THR A 144 -26.01 -5.88 -24.46
N THR A 145 -25.34 -4.73 -24.46
CA THR A 145 -25.87 -3.47 -25.01
C THR A 145 -26.17 -3.60 -26.50
N GLN A 146 -25.27 -4.20 -27.27
CA GLN A 146 -25.49 -4.50 -28.69
C GLN A 146 -26.68 -5.43 -28.91
N LYS A 147 -26.81 -6.49 -28.11
CA LYS A 147 -27.96 -7.41 -28.18
C LYS A 147 -29.28 -6.71 -27.87
N ILE A 148 -29.31 -5.85 -26.85
CA ILE A 148 -30.49 -5.06 -26.50
C ILE A 148 -30.89 -4.13 -27.65
N TYR A 149 -29.91 -3.48 -28.29
CA TYR A 149 -30.18 -2.62 -29.45
C TYR A 149 -30.80 -3.41 -30.62
N LEU A 150 -30.24 -4.56 -30.96
CA LEU A 150 -30.77 -5.43 -32.02
C LEU A 150 -32.17 -5.96 -31.69
N ALA A 151 -32.40 -6.40 -30.45
CA ALA A 151 -33.71 -6.85 -29.99
C ALA A 151 -34.76 -5.73 -30.09
N LYS A 152 -34.39 -4.49 -29.78
CA LYS A 152 -35.26 -3.31 -29.92
C LYS A 152 -35.64 -3.04 -31.38
N LEU A 153 -34.70 -3.17 -32.32
CA LEU A 153 -34.98 -3.03 -33.75
C LEU A 153 -35.94 -4.11 -34.25
N ALA A 154 -35.69 -5.38 -33.87
CA ALA A 154 -36.55 -6.50 -34.24
C ALA A 154 -37.97 -6.32 -33.67
N LEU A 155 -38.09 -5.89 -32.41
CA LEU A 155 -39.37 -5.62 -31.76
C LEU A 155 -40.17 -4.55 -32.51
N ASN A 156 -39.52 -3.46 -32.91
CA ASN A 156 -40.16 -2.40 -33.69
C ASN A 156 -40.68 -2.92 -35.04
N ALA A 157 -39.90 -3.76 -35.74
CA ALA A 157 -40.32 -4.35 -37.00
C ALA A 157 -41.55 -5.26 -36.83
N SER A 158 -41.55 -6.11 -35.81
CA SER A 158 -42.70 -6.97 -35.49
C SER A 158 -43.94 -6.17 -35.12
N GLN A 159 -43.79 -5.03 -34.42
CA GLN A 159 -44.90 -4.14 -34.08
C GLN A 159 -45.55 -3.53 -35.33
N ILE A 160 -44.75 -3.14 -36.32
CA ILE A 160 -45.24 -2.63 -37.61
C ILE A 160 -46.03 -3.72 -38.34
N GLN A 161 -45.47 -4.92 -38.46
CA GLN A 161 -46.14 -6.05 -39.11
C GLN A 161 -47.46 -6.42 -38.44
N ALA A 162 -47.51 -6.42 -37.10
CA ALA A 162 -48.74 -6.68 -36.35
C ALA A 162 -49.80 -5.62 -36.63
N THR A 163 -49.39 -4.35 -36.78
CA THR A 163 -50.29 -3.24 -37.10
C THR A 163 -50.83 -3.34 -38.52
N GLU A 164 -49.99 -3.68 -39.50
CA GLU A 164 -50.38 -3.92 -40.89
C GLU A 164 -51.35 -5.10 -41.00
N LEU A 165 -51.06 -6.22 -40.33
CA LEU A 165 -51.93 -7.39 -40.31
C LEU A 165 -53.30 -7.07 -39.71
N LYS A 166 -53.32 -6.30 -38.61
CA LYS A 166 -54.56 -5.82 -37.98
C LYS A 166 -55.40 -4.99 -38.95
N ASN A 167 -54.78 -4.08 -39.70
CA ASN A 167 -55.48 -3.25 -40.69
C ASN A 167 -56.01 -4.10 -41.85
N SER A 168 -55.23 -5.03 -42.38
CA SER A 168 -55.66 -5.95 -43.44
C SER A 168 -56.83 -6.83 -43.01
N ALA A 169 -56.80 -7.38 -41.79
CA ALA A 169 -57.90 -8.16 -41.22
C ALA A 169 -59.18 -7.31 -41.08
N LYS A 170 -59.06 -6.04 -40.65
CA LYS A 170 -60.18 -5.11 -40.59
C LYS A 170 -60.77 -4.84 -41.98
N ASN A 171 -59.93 -4.54 -42.97
CA ASN A 171 -60.38 -4.30 -44.34
C ASN A 171 -61.10 -5.53 -44.93
N LEU A 172 -60.57 -6.73 -44.67
CA LEU A 172 -61.20 -7.98 -45.12
C LEU A 172 -62.58 -8.18 -44.49
N LYS A 173 -62.72 -7.92 -43.18
CA LYS A 173 -64.00 -7.95 -42.47
C LYS A 173 -65.00 -6.96 -43.06
N ASP A 174 -64.59 -5.72 -43.30
CA ASP A 174 -65.45 -4.67 -43.83
C ASP A 174 -65.93 -5.02 -45.26
N ASN A 175 -65.04 -5.56 -46.10
CA ASN A 175 -65.40 -6.04 -47.44
C ASN A 175 -66.34 -7.24 -47.42
N ALA A 176 -66.11 -8.21 -46.52
CA ALA A 176 -67.00 -9.37 -46.37
C ALA A 176 -68.41 -8.94 -45.95
N THR A 177 -68.52 -7.94 -45.07
CA THR A 177 -69.81 -7.39 -44.62
C THR A 177 -70.56 -6.75 -45.78
N LYS A 178 -69.88 -5.93 -46.61
CA LYS A 178 -70.47 -5.32 -47.81
C LYS A 178 -70.96 -6.34 -48.83
N LEU A 179 -70.18 -7.40 -49.08
CA LEU A 179 -70.59 -8.47 -49.99
C LEU A 179 -71.83 -9.22 -49.48
N GLN A 180 -71.92 -9.39 -48.15
CA GLN A 180 -73.06 -10.05 -47.53
C GLN A 180 -74.33 -9.18 -47.63
N GLU A 181 -74.21 -7.86 -47.44
CA GLU A 181 -75.32 -6.91 -47.60
C GLU A 181 -75.81 -6.82 -49.05
N ALA A 182 -74.90 -6.81 -50.03
CA ALA A 182 -75.23 -6.73 -51.46
C ALA A 182 -75.95 -7.98 -52.01
N ASN A 183 -75.89 -9.12 -51.30
CA ASN A 183 -76.56 -10.37 -51.68
C ASN A 183 -77.97 -10.51 -51.07
N VAL A 184 -78.43 -9.55 -50.27
CA VAL A 184 -79.72 -9.59 -49.55
C VAL A 184 -80.77 -8.67 -50.19
N GLU A 185 -80.40 -7.84 -51.19
CA GLU A 185 -81.32 -7.12 -52.10
C GLU A 185 -81.61 -7.93 -53.38
#